data_AF-A0A0D0BCR8-F1
#
_entry.id   AF-A0A0D0BCR8-F1
#
_cell.length_a   1.000
_cell.length_b   1.000
_cell.length_c   1.000
_cell.angle_alpha   90.00
_cell.angle_beta   90.00
_cell.angle_gamma   90.00
#
_symmetry.space_group_name_H-M   'P 1'
#
loop_
_entity.id
_entity.type
_entity.pdbx_description
1 polymer ?
#
loop_
_entity_poly.entity_id
_entity_poly.type
_entity_poly.pdbx_seq_one_letter_code
_entity_poly.pdbx_strand_id
1 'polypeptide(L)'
;ALRALRYLTWLHSSCHGTQKADGPFKSAFLMRDQGLSLLDITQMDLSRHQFAFLSACETAVGDFATPDEVIHLAAGLQFAGVKSVVGTLWKVNGSAVQGLVEAFYKNLCRDGKMISKRAAQALHQAVHSLARIHCV
;
A
#
# COMPACT_ATOMS: atom_id res chain seq x y z
N ALA A 1 -15.14 3.78 -6.87
CA ALA A 1 -13.84 3.87 -6.15
C ALA A 1 -12.93 4.99 -6.69
N LEU A 2 -12.69 5.09 -8.00
CA LEU A 2 -11.83 6.10 -8.62
C LEU A 2 -12.21 7.56 -8.32
N ARG A 3 -13.52 7.87 -8.27
CA ARG A 3 -14.00 9.20 -7.86
C ARG A 3 -13.62 9.56 -6.43
N ALA A 4 -13.57 8.58 -5.52
CA ALA A 4 -13.21 8.83 -4.11
C ALA A 4 -11.73 9.21 -3.97
N LEU A 5 -10.84 8.65 -4.80
CA LEU A 5 -9.42 9.04 -4.83
C LEU A 5 -9.24 10.54 -5.10
N ARG A 6 -10.12 11.19 -5.86
CA ARG A 6 -9.97 12.62 -6.15
C ARG A 6 -10.18 13.54 -4.94
N TYR A 7 -10.85 13.06 -3.90
CA TYR A 7 -11.24 13.89 -2.74
C TYR A 7 -10.61 13.43 -1.42
N LEU A 8 -10.08 12.20 -1.37
CA LEU A 8 -9.45 11.66 -0.18
C LEU A 8 -7.96 12.01 -0.15
N THR A 9 -7.46 12.29 1.06
CA THR A 9 -6.02 12.52 1.29
C THR A 9 -5.33 11.30 1.87
N TRP A 10 -6.10 10.28 2.25
CA TRP A 10 -5.63 9.01 2.81
C TRP A 10 -6.30 7.86 2.08
N LEU A 11 -5.50 6.89 1.65
CA LEU A 11 -5.95 5.67 0.97
C LEU A 11 -5.58 4.44 1.80
N HIS A 12 -6.54 3.54 2.03
CA HIS A 12 -6.27 2.18 2.47
C HIS A 12 -6.84 1.23 1.42
N SER A 13 -6.02 0.33 0.88
CA SER A 13 -6.44 -0.68 -0.09
C SER A 13 -6.10 -2.07 0.44
N SER A 14 -7.13 -2.89 0.66
CA SER A 14 -7.01 -4.32 0.92
C SER A 14 -7.36 -5.15 -0.33
N CYS A 15 -7.52 -4.51 -1.49
CA CYS A 15 -7.91 -5.15 -2.74
C CYS A 15 -6.75 -5.90 -3.38
N HIS A 16 -7.02 -7.08 -3.93
CA HIS A 16 -6.04 -7.84 -4.72
C HIS A 16 -5.40 -6.97 -5.81
N GLY A 17 -4.07 -7.01 -5.89
CA GLY A 17 -3.31 -6.50 -7.03
C GLY A 17 -3.09 -7.62 -8.04
N THR A 18 -3.01 -7.27 -9.32
CA THR A 18 -2.41 -8.12 -10.34
C THR A 18 -1.12 -7.47 -10.79
N GLN A 19 -0.04 -8.24 -10.80
CA GLN A 19 1.24 -7.81 -11.36
C GLN A 19 1.50 -8.59 -12.65
N LYS A 20 1.82 -7.87 -13.73
CA LYS A 20 2.08 -8.45 -15.05
C LYS A 20 3.51 -8.14 -15.47
N ALA A 21 4.40 -9.13 -15.34
CA ALA A 21 5.81 -8.99 -15.75
C ALA A 21 5.95 -8.73 -17.26
N ASP A 22 5.08 -9.33 -18.08
CA ASP A 22 5.02 -9.16 -19.54
C ASP A 22 4.41 -7.82 -20.01
N GLY A 23 3.89 -7.02 -19.07
CA GLY A 23 3.33 -5.70 -19.34
C GLY A 23 3.09 -4.92 -18.05
N PRO A 24 4.13 -4.36 -17.41
CA PRO A 24 4.04 -3.79 -16.07
C PRO A 24 2.98 -2.69 -15.92
N PHE A 25 2.76 -1.89 -16.95
CA PHE A 25 1.71 -0.85 -16.98
C PHE A 25 0.28 -1.41 -16.94
N LYS A 26 0.08 -2.69 -17.26
CA LYS A 26 -1.20 -3.41 -17.16
C LYS A 26 -1.43 -3.99 -15.77
N SER A 27 -0.44 -3.90 -14.86
CA SER A 27 -0.63 -4.25 -13.45
C SER A 27 -1.70 -3.34 -12.85
N ALA A 28 -2.61 -3.89 -12.04
CA ALA A 28 -3.77 -3.14 -11.59
C ALA A 28 -4.24 -3.53 -10.18
N PHE A 29 -4.83 -2.58 -9.46
CA PHE A 29 -5.69 -2.91 -8.33
C PHE A 29 -7.05 -3.37 -8.83
N LEU A 30 -7.51 -4.54 -8.39
CA LEU A 30 -8.85 -5.02 -8.67
C LEU A 30 -9.85 -4.28 -7.78
N MET A 31 -10.48 -3.22 -8.30
CA MET A 31 -11.56 -2.52 -7.59
C MET A 31 -12.93 -3.03 -8.01
N ARG A 32 -13.95 -2.72 -7.19
CA ARG A 32 -15.35 -3.10 -7.41
C ARG A 32 -15.90 -2.68 -8.79
N ASP A 33 -15.52 -1.50 -9.28
CA ASP A 33 -16.13 -0.92 -10.48
C ASP A 33 -15.27 -1.20 -11.73
N GLN A 34 -13.95 -1.06 -11.62
CA GLN A 34 -12.99 -1.25 -12.69
C GLN A 34 -11.59 -1.44 -12.08
N GLY A 35 -10.71 -2.19 -12.76
CA GLY A 35 -9.30 -2.23 -12.38
C GLY A 35 -8.67 -0.83 -12.48
N LEU A 36 -7.91 -0.41 -11.47
CA LEU A 36 -7.07 0.78 -11.55
C LEU A 36 -5.67 0.32 -11.97
N SER A 37 -5.35 0.48 -13.25
CA SER A 37 -4.05 0.08 -13.78
C SER A 37 -2.96 1.06 -13.36
N LEU A 38 -1.72 0.60 -13.45
CA LEU A 38 -0.57 1.44 -13.22
C LEU A 38 -0.49 2.59 -14.23
N LEU A 39 -0.87 2.34 -15.49
CA LEU A 39 -0.99 3.41 -16.49
C LEU A 39 -2.01 4.47 -16.07
N ASP A 40 -3.16 4.05 -15.53
CA ASP A 40 -4.16 4.99 -15.02
C ASP A 40 -3.59 5.81 -13.85
N ILE A 41 -2.84 5.18 -12.94
CA ILE A 41 -2.22 5.83 -11.79
C ILE A 41 -1.21 6.88 -12.24
N THR A 42 -0.30 6.55 -13.16
CA THR A 42 0.75 7.48 -13.61
C THR A 42 0.22 8.69 -14.36
N GLN A 43 -1.02 8.62 -14.87
CA GLN A 43 -1.72 9.73 -15.51
C GLN A 43 -2.55 10.58 -14.54
N MET A 44 -2.65 10.19 -13.27
CA MET A 44 -3.38 10.94 -12.24
C MET A 44 -2.48 11.95 -11.53
N ASP A 45 -3.06 13.09 -11.17
CA ASP A 45 -2.50 13.97 -10.15
C ASP A 45 -3.00 13.54 -8.76
N LEU A 46 -2.14 12.86 -8.01
CA LEU A 46 -2.38 12.42 -6.64
C LEU A 46 -1.60 13.26 -5.61
N SER A 47 -1.06 14.43 -5.98
CA SER A 47 -0.24 15.30 -5.12
C SER A 47 -0.90 15.71 -3.79
N ARG A 48 -2.24 15.67 -3.73
CA ARG A 48 -3.04 15.96 -2.53
C ARG A 48 -3.02 14.81 -1.51
N HIS A 49 -2.66 13.59 -1.92
CA HIS A 49 -2.65 12.41 -1.07
C HIS A 49 -1.45 12.44 -0.13
N GLN A 50 -1.72 12.39 1.17
CA GLN A 50 -0.71 12.37 2.21
C GLN A 50 -0.19 10.96 2.46
N PHE A 51 -1.01 9.93 2.23
CA PHE A 51 -0.66 8.56 2.58
C PHE A 51 -1.47 7.51 1.81
N ALA A 52 -0.82 6.40 1.45
CA ALA A 52 -1.48 5.18 0.99
C ALA A 52 -0.96 3.95 1.75
N PHE A 53 -1.88 3.12 2.25
CA PHE A 53 -1.59 1.80 2.83
C PHE A 53 -2.13 0.71 1.91
N LEU A 54 -1.24 -0.13 1.38
CA LEU A 54 -1.58 -1.25 0.51
C LEU A 54 -1.44 -2.54 1.32
N SER A 55 -2.57 -2.99 1.88
CA SER A 55 -2.68 -4.19 2.71
C SER A 55 -2.78 -5.48 1.90
N ALA A 56 -2.86 -5.40 0.57
CA ALA A 56 -3.01 -6.56 -0.28
C ALA A 56 -1.66 -7.23 -0.59
N CYS A 57 -1.72 -8.55 -0.71
CA CYS A 57 -0.57 -9.40 -1.03
C CYS A 57 0.11 -8.92 -2.32
N GLU A 58 1.44 -8.92 -2.31
CA GLU A 58 2.27 -8.74 -3.51
C GLU A 58 2.15 -7.35 -4.18
N THR A 59 1.69 -6.35 -3.43
CA THR A 59 1.54 -4.97 -3.95
C THR A 59 2.87 -4.22 -4.10
N ALA A 60 3.95 -4.76 -3.52
CA ALA A 60 5.32 -4.28 -3.67
C ALA A 60 6.31 -5.38 -4.10
N VAL A 61 5.85 -6.52 -4.62
CA VAL A 61 6.75 -7.51 -5.23
C VAL A 61 7.28 -6.91 -6.54
N GLY A 62 8.59 -6.80 -6.70
CA GLY A 62 9.20 -6.49 -8.00
C GLY A 62 9.14 -7.71 -8.93
N ASP A 63 9.59 -7.58 -10.18
CA ASP A 63 9.83 -8.78 -10.99
C ASP A 63 10.97 -9.60 -10.36
N PHE A 64 10.84 -10.92 -10.32
CA PHE A 64 11.91 -11.82 -9.87
C PHE A 64 13.15 -11.75 -10.77
N ALA A 65 12.97 -11.37 -12.04
CA ALA A 65 14.06 -11.18 -12.99
C ALA A 65 14.77 -9.82 -12.85
N THR A 66 14.06 -8.80 -12.37
CA THR A 66 14.59 -7.43 -12.21
C THR A 66 14.07 -6.81 -10.90
N PRO A 67 14.57 -7.26 -9.73
CA PRO A 67 14.12 -6.79 -8.42
C PRO A 67 14.37 -5.30 -8.17
N ASP A 68 15.27 -4.68 -8.95
CA ASP A 68 15.63 -3.25 -8.88
C ASP A 68 14.88 -2.36 -9.88
N GLU A 69 14.21 -2.93 -10.91
CA GLU A 69 13.39 -2.17 -11.88
C GLU A 69 11.92 -2.21 -11.46
N VAL A 70 11.65 -1.51 -10.38
CA VAL A 70 10.44 -1.69 -9.58
C VAL A 70 9.26 -0.88 -10.14
N ILE A 71 8.67 -1.37 -11.23
CA ILE A 71 7.38 -0.90 -11.74
C ILE A 71 6.24 -1.57 -10.93
N HIS A 72 6.25 -1.40 -9.60
CA HIS A 72 5.19 -1.90 -8.70
C HIS A 72 4.17 -0.82 -8.36
N LEU A 73 2.93 -1.21 -8.02
CA LEU A 73 1.80 -0.29 -7.79
C LEU A 73 2.10 0.80 -6.73
N ALA A 74 2.91 0.48 -5.72
CA ALA A 74 3.35 1.44 -4.71
C ALA A 74 4.25 2.56 -5.28
N ALA A 75 5.10 2.24 -6.26
CA ALA A 75 5.95 3.20 -6.96
C ALA A 75 5.12 4.08 -7.90
N GLY A 76 4.13 3.49 -8.58
CA GLY A 76 3.16 4.25 -9.36
C GLY A 76 2.46 5.33 -8.55
N LEU A 77 2.00 4.99 -7.35
CA LEU A 77 1.36 5.94 -6.43
C LEU A 77 2.32 7.06 -6.01
N GLN A 78 3.58 6.73 -5.71
CA GLN A 78 4.60 7.75 -5.40
C GLN A 78 4.87 8.66 -6.59
N PHE A 79 5.04 8.09 -7.79
CA PHE A 79 5.24 8.83 -9.03
C PHE A 79 4.07 9.78 -9.34
N ALA A 80 2.84 9.33 -9.09
CA ALA A 80 1.63 10.14 -9.23
C ALA A 80 1.47 11.23 -8.15
N GLY A 81 2.35 11.28 -7.14
CA GLY A 81 2.41 12.36 -6.15
C GLY A 81 1.97 12.00 -4.73
N VAL A 82 1.72 10.72 -4.41
CA VAL A 82 1.42 10.30 -3.03
C VAL A 82 2.66 10.45 -2.15
N LYS A 83 2.56 11.21 -1.07
CA LYS A 83 3.72 11.59 -0.24
C LYS A 83 4.34 10.46 0.59
N SER A 84 3.58 9.42 0.88
CA SER A 84 4.05 8.30 1.70
C SER A 84 3.21 7.06 1.38
N VAL A 85 3.87 5.95 1.10
CA VAL A 85 3.20 4.70 0.70
C VAL A 85 3.78 3.56 1.53
N VAL A 86 2.89 2.75 2.11
CA VAL A 86 3.23 1.46 2.73
C VAL A 86 2.65 0.37 1.84
N GLY A 87 3.46 -0.63 1.47
CA GLY A 87 3.03 -1.81 0.73
C GLY A 87 3.65 -3.08 1.29
N THR A 88 3.19 -4.24 0.83
CA THR A 88 3.71 -5.54 1.25
C THR A 88 4.58 -6.17 0.16
N LEU A 89 5.80 -6.57 0.55
CA LEU A 89 6.80 -7.18 -0.33
C LEU A 89 6.58 -8.68 -0.56
N TRP A 90 5.69 -9.34 0.18
CA TRP A 90 5.38 -10.76 0.03
C TRP A 90 3.94 -11.05 0.43
N LYS A 91 3.45 -12.26 0.11
CA LYS A 91 2.16 -12.75 0.57
C LYS A 91 2.18 -12.89 2.10
N VAL A 92 1.31 -12.15 2.77
CA VAL A 92 1.19 -12.20 4.24
C VAL A 92 -0.05 -13.01 4.61
N ASN A 93 0.05 -13.85 5.65
CA ASN A 93 -1.09 -14.61 6.18
C ASN A 93 -2.20 -13.66 6.65
N GLY A 94 -3.46 -13.92 6.28
CA GLY A 94 -4.60 -13.03 6.55
C GLY A 94 -4.78 -12.65 8.03
N SER A 95 -4.53 -13.56 8.98
CA SER A 95 -4.62 -13.24 10.41
C SER A 95 -3.49 -12.32 10.89
N ALA A 96 -2.28 -12.52 10.38
CA ALA A 96 -1.13 -11.67 10.67
C ALA A 96 -1.28 -10.27 10.07
N VAL A 97 -1.86 -10.16 8.85
CA VAL A 97 -2.18 -8.86 8.23
C VAL A 97 -3.16 -8.08 9.09
N GLN A 98 -4.24 -8.73 9.55
CA GLN A 98 -5.25 -8.07 10.38
C GLN A 98 -4.63 -7.48 11.64
N GLY A 99 -3.84 -8.28 12.38
CA GLY A 99 -3.13 -7.81 13.56
C GLY A 99 -2.14 -6.68 13.27
N LEU A 100 -1.46 -6.73 12.11
CA LEU A 100 -0.49 -5.70 11.71
C LEU A 100 -1.19 -4.38 11.44
N VAL A 101 -2.27 -4.42 10.66
CA VAL A 101 -3.05 -3.25 10.29
C VAL A 101 -3.69 -2.61 11.51
N GLU A 102 -4.24 -3.42 12.42
CA GLU A 102 -4.81 -2.92 13.68
C GLU A 102 -3.75 -2.24 14.54
N ALA A 103 -2.61 -2.91 14.78
CA ALA A 103 -1.50 -2.33 15.54
C ALA A 103 -0.93 -1.07 14.87
N PHE A 104 -0.84 -1.06 13.53
CA PHE A 104 -0.39 0.09 12.76
C PHE A 104 -1.29 1.30 12.99
N TYR A 105 -2.60 1.17 12.78
CA TYR A 105 -3.53 2.29 12.96
C TYR A 105 -3.66 2.72 14.42
N LYS A 106 -3.57 1.78 15.37
CA LYS A 106 -3.52 2.10 16.81
C LYS A 106 -2.32 2.97 17.17
N ASN A 107 -1.14 2.64 16.64
CA ASN A 107 0.08 3.42 16.87
C ASN A 107 0.06 4.76 16.11
N LEU A 108 -0.43 4.76 14.87
CA LEU A 108 -0.52 5.96 14.04
C LEU A 108 -1.48 7.00 14.62
N CYS A 109 -2.63 6.55 15.12
CA CYS A 109 -3.73 7.38 15.61
C CYS A 109 -3.76 7.51 17.13
N ARG A 110 -2.65 7.24 17.83
CA ARG A 110 -2.58 7.22 19.30
C ARG A 110 -3.14 8.48 19.97
N ASP A 111 -2.96 9.64 19.35
CA ASP A 111 -3.41 10.94 19.87
C ASP A 111 -4.67 11.46 19.14
N GLY A 112 -5.41 10.59 18.45
CA GLY A 112 -6.57 10.94 17.63
C GLY A 112 -6.25 11.66 16.31
N LYS A 113 -4.96 11.79 15.96
CA LYS A 113 -4.50 12.48 14.75
C LYS A 113 -3.77 11.53 13.81
N MET A 114 -4.18 11.51 12.54
CA MET A 114 -3.45 10.81 11.47
C MET A 114 -2.37 11.71 10.90
N ILE A 115 -1.10 11.37 11.14
CA ILE A 115 0.06 12.12 10.65
C ILE A 115 0.95 11.19 9.82
N SER A 116 1.02 11.40 8.51
CA SER A 116 1.75 10.52 7.58
C SER A 116 3.24 10.39 7.93
N LYS A 117 3.86 11.44 8.47
CA LYS A 117 5.26 11.41 8.96
C LYS A 117 5.51 10.39 10.08
N ARG A 118 4.46 9.95 10.79
CA ARG A 118 4.56 8.92 11.84
C ARG A 118 4.38 7.50 11.28
N ALA A 119 4.02 7.33 10.01
CA ALA A 119 3.69 6.03 9.44
C ALA A 119 4.84 5.02 9.56
N ALA A 120 6.08 5.44 9.27
CA ALA A 120 7.25 4.57 9.40
C ALA A 120 7.44 4.05 10.83
N GLN A 121 7.34 4.95 11.83
CA GLN A 121 7.45 4.58 13.25
C GLN A 121 6.29 3.68 13.69
N ALA A 122 5.06 4.00 13.29
CA ALA A 122 3.87 3.22 13.61
C ALA A 122 3.95 1.80 13.03
N LEU A 123 4.45 1.66 11.80
CA LEU A 123 4.68 0.36 11.14
C LEU A 123 5.77 -0.43 11.86
N HIS A 124 6.89 0.19 12.20
CA HIS A 124 7.97 -0.46 12.94
C HIS A 124 7.47 -1.03 14.29
N GLN A 125 6.71 -0.24 15.05
CA GLN A 125 6.11 -0.68 16.31
C GLN A 125 5.10 -1.82 16.10
N ALA A 126 4.29 -1.76 15.04
CA ALA A 126 3.32 -2.80 14.71
C ALA A 126 4.02 -4.14 14.38
N VAL A 127 5.05 -4.12 13.52
CA VAL A 127 5.85 -5.30 13.18
C VAL A 127 6.49 -5.91 14.44
N HIS A 128 7.09 -5.08 15.30
CA HIS A 128 7.72 -5.55 16.52
C HIS A 128 6.72 -6.17 17.52
N SER A 129 5.50 -5.63 17.59
CA SER A 129 4.44 -6.18 18.45
C SER A 129 3.99 -7.58 18.01
N LEU A 130 3.88 -7.82 16.69
CA LEU A 130 3.51 -9.12 16.15
C LEU A 130 4.60 -10.18 16.26
N ALA A 131 5.87 -9.78 16.05
CA ALA A 131 7.00 -10.67 16.21
C ALA A 131 7.09 -11.24 17.63
N ARG A 132 6.74 -10.44 18.64
CA ARG A 132 6.66 -10.90 20.04
C ARG A 132 5.53 -11.90 20.32
N ILE A 133 4.48 -11.91 19.51
CA ILE A 133 3.31 -12.78 19.68
C ILE A 133 3.52 -14.13 18.95
N HIS A 134 4.33 -14.16 17.89
CA HIS A 134 4.57 -15.36 17.06
C HIS A 134 5.94 -16.02 17.30
N CYS A 135 6.79 -15.48 18.17
CA CYS A 135 7.94 -16.22 18.71
C CYS A 135 7.47 -17.12 19.87
N VAL A 136 6.82 -18.23 19.53
CA VAL A 136 6.64 -19.41 20.38
C VAL A 136 6.93 -20.64 19.54
#